data_AF-A0A3D4LKY4-F1
#
_entry.id   AF-A0A3D4LKY4-F1
#
_cell.length_a   1.000
_cell.length_b   1.000
_cell.length_c   1.000
_cell.angle_alpha   90.00
_cell.angle_beta   90.00
_cell.angle_gamma   90.00
#
_symmetry.space_group_name_H-M   'P 1'
#
loop_
_entity.id
_entity.type
_entity.pdbx_description
1 polymer ?
#
loop_
_entity_poly.entity_id
_entity_poly.type
_entity_poly.pdbx_seq_one_letter_code
_entity_poly.pdbx_strand_id
1 'polypeptide(L)'
;FASMEWPLVKEEYWKNEKIEARKNIDFDSEIKIYASDVSEKAIRIAQENAIEAGVDDCIEFFVKDVTHIEKPMCSFGVLITNPPYAERIGNEELLTKIHKSLGSVFGRDKTWSVYVITSSVNFEKEFGRKADRKRKLFNGDMRVDYYQYFGNRPE
;
A
#
# COMPACT_ATOMS: atom_id res chain seq x y z
N PHE A 1 -23.19 -6.35 10.12
CA PHE A 1 -23.47 -7.21 8.95
C PHE A 1 -24.96 -7.49 8.88
N ALA A 2 -25.57 -7.58 7.69
CA ALA A 2 -27.02 -7.79 7.56
C ALA A 2 -27.52 -9.10 8.21
N SER A 3 -26.69 -10.15 8.22
CA SER A 3 -27.00 -11.44 8.86
C SER A 3 -27.03 -11.43 10.39
N MET A 4 -26.77 -10.29 11.04
CA MET A 4 -27.00 -10.11 12.48
C MET A 4 -28.49 -10.07 12.84
N GLU A 5 -29.34 -9.69 11.90
CA GLU A 5 -30.79 -9.54 12.10
C GLU A 5 -31.58 -10.76 11.62
N TRP A 6 -30.91 -11.76 11.05
CA TRP A 6 -31.56 -12.96 10.54
C TRP A 6 -32.14 -13.78 11.69
N PRO A 7 -33.43 -14.14 11.68
CA PRO A 7 -34.07 -14.88 12.78
C PRO A 7 -33.41 -16.23 13.11
N LEU A 8 -32.74 -16.84 12.13
CA LEU A 8 -32.06 -18.14 12.27
C LEU A 8 -30.67 -18.02 12.91
N VAL A 9 -30.09 -16.82 12.97
CA VAL A 9 -28.75 -16.58 13.53
C VAL A 9 -28.91 -16.07 14.96
N LYS A 10 -28.45 -16.87 15.93
CA LYS A 10 -28.50 -16.46 17.33
C LYS A 10 -27.58 -15.26 17.56
N GLU A 11 -28.07 -14.26 18.28
CA GLU A 11 -27.30 -13.07 18.67
C GLU A 11 -25.99 -13.45 19.39
N GLU A 12 -26.04 -14.52 20.19
CA GLU A 12 -24.90 -15.08 20.91
C GLU A 12 -23.71 -15.39 20.00
N TYR A 13 -23.93 -15.91 18.79
CA TYR A 13 -22.83 -16.24 17.88
C TYR A 13 -22.07 -14.97 17.48
N TRP A 14 -22.79 -13.92 17.11
CA TRP A 14 -22.17 -12.63 16.80
C TRP A 14 -21.48 -11.99 18.00
N LYS A 15 -22.05 -12.14 19.20
CA LYS A 15 -21.45 -11.61 20.42
C LYS A 15 -20.13 -12.32 20.72
N ASN A 16 -20.11 -13.65 20.67
CA ASN A 16 -18.92 -14.45 20.95
C ASN A 16 -17.81 -14.18 19.94
N GLU A 17 -18.14 -14.15 18.64
CA GLU A 17 -17.15 -13.84 17.59
C GLU A 17 -16.55 -12.43 17.74
N LYS A 18 -17.34 -11.42 18.12
CA LYS A 18 -16.81 -10.08 18.41
C LYS A 18 -15.87 -10.06 19.62
N ILE A 19 -16.18 -10.85 20.65
CA ILE A 19 -15.33 -10.96 21.84
C ILE A 19 -14.01 -11.62 21.47
N GLU A 20 -14.05 -12.74 20.75
CA GLU A 20 -12.85 -13.45 20.31
C GLU A 20 -12.01 -12.60 19.35
N ALA A 21 -12.63 -11.88 18.40
CA ALA A 21 -11.91 -10.96 17.53
C ALA A 21 -11.17 -9.87 18.31
N ARG A 22 -11.80 -9.28 19.35
CA ARG A 22 -11.16 -8.26 20.20
C ARG A 22 -10.02 -8.82 21.06
N LYS A 23 -10.16 -10.04 21.57
CA LYS A 23 -9.10 -10.71 22.34
C LYS A 23 -7.85 -11.00 21.49
N ASN A 24 -8.04 -11.19 20.19
CA ASN A 24 -6.95 -11.47 19.25
C ASN A 24 -6.31 -10.21 18.66
N ILE A 25 -6.72 -9.01 19.09
CA ILE A 25 -5.99 -7.79 18.71
C ILE A 25 -4.66 -7.79 19.45
N ASP A 26 -3.58 -7.68 18.68
CA ASP A 26 -2.24 -7.51 19.19
C ASP A 26 -1.95 -6.02 19.38
N PHE A 27 -1.84 -5.59 20.63
CA PHE A 27 -1.49 -4.23 21.02
C PHE A 27 -0.01 -4.09 21.45
N ASP A 28 0.73 -5.20 21.51
CA ASP A 28 2.11 -5.23 22.00
C ASP A 28 3.12 -5.12 20.85
N SER A 29 2.72 -5.51 19.64
CA SER A 29 3.57 -5.39 18.45
C SER A 29 3.88 -3.93 18.10
N GLU A 30 5.16 -3.59 18.10
CA GLU A 30 5.63 -2.30 17.56
C GLU A 30 5.59 -2.31 16.03
N ILE A 31 4.57 -1.65 15.46
CA ILE A 31 4.40 -1.49 14.02
C ILE A 31 4.69 -0.04 13.66
N LYS A 32 5.55 0.17 12.66
CA LYS A 32 5.81 1.50 12.12
C LYS A 32 5.60 1.56 10.62
N ILE A 33 4.50 2.19 10.22
CA ILE A 33 4.14 2.41 8.81
C ILE A 33 4.33 3.88 8.49
N TYR A 34 4.88 4.17 7.32
CA TYR A 34 5.02 5.52 6.80
C TYR A 34 4.17 5.66 5.54
N ALA A 35 3.36 6.70 5.47
CA ALA A 35 2.48 6.97 4.33
C ALA A 35 2.69 8.39 3.82
N SER A 36 2.81 8.57 2.51
CA SER A 36 2.98 9.89 1.90
C SER A 36 2.20 10.06 0.62
N ASP A 37 1.70 11.26 0.40
CA ASP A 37 1.05 11.69 -0.83
C ASP A 37 1.39 13.18 -1.07
N VAL A 38 1.35 13.62 -2.33
CA VAL A 38 1.54 15.03 -2.70
C VAL A 38 0.30 15.88 -2.37
N SER A 39 -0.86 15.24 -2.26
CA SER A 39 -2.14 15.88 -1.93
C SER A 39 -2.32 15.95 -0.41
N GLU A 40 -2.18 17.16 0.15
CA GLU A 40 -2.50 17.45 1.56
C GLU A 40 -3.92 17.02 1.93
N LYS A 41 -4.88 17.22 1.01
CA LYS A 41 -6.26 16.78 1.21
C LYS A 41 -6.35 15.26 1.36
N ALA A 42 -5.62 14.49 0.54
CA ALA A 42 -5.64 13.03 0.61
C ALA A 42 -5.02 12.54 1.93
N ILE A 43 -3.93 13.17 2.37
CA ILE A 43 -3.31 12.88 3.68
C ILE A 43 -4.28 13.12 4.82
N ARG A 44 -4.98 14.26 4.85
CA ARG A 44 -5.96 14.55 5.91
C ARG A 44 -7.07 13.50 5.97
N ILE A 45 -7.62 13.12 4.81
CA ILE A 45 -8.64 12.07 4.71
C ILE A 45 -8.07 10.72 5.20
N ALA A 46 -6.82 10.41 4.85
CA ALA A 46 -6.18 9.16 5.29
C ALA A 46 -5.95 9.11 6.80
N GLN A 47 -5.60 10.24 7.42
CA GLN A 47 -5.48 10.38 8.87
C GLN A 47 -6.85 10.18 9.57
N GLU A 48 -7.89 10.85 9.08
CA GLU A 48 -9.27 10.67 9.60
C GLU A 48 -9.70 9.20 9.50
N ASN A 49 -9.44 8.55 8.36
CA ASN A 49 -9.74 7.13 8.17
C ASN A 49 -8.94 6.21 9.12
N ALA A 50 -7.69 6.55 9.42
CA ALA A 50 -6.85 5.77 10.33
C ALA A 50 -7.38 5.83 11.77
N ILE A 51 -7.86 7.01 12.19
CA ILE A 51 -8.50 7.22 13.50
C ILE A 51 -9.80 6.40 13.57
N GLU A 52 -10.66 6.48 12.56
CA GLU A 52 -11.91 5.71 12.50
C GLU A 52 -11.66 4.19 12.49
N ALA A 53 -10.53 3.76 11.91
CA ALA A 53 -10.10 2.37 11.91
C ALA A 53 -9.38 1.94 13.20
N GLY A 54 -9.01 2.88 14.08
CA GLY A 54 -8.29 2.64 15.33
C GLY A 54 -6.85 2.16 15.14
N VAL A 55 -6.16 2.67 14.11
CA VAL A 55 -4.76 2.30 13.76
C VAL A 55 -3.88 3.54 13.51
N ASP A 56 -4.31 4.72 13.96
CA ASP A 56 -3.62 5.99 13.74
C ASP A 56 -2.26 6.07 14.46
N ASP A 57 -2.10 5.35 15.57
CA ASP A 57 -0.85 5.21 16.31
C ASP A 57 0.22 4.39 15.55
N CYS A 58 -0.19 3.59 14.55
CA CYS A 58 0.70 2.75 13.77
C CYS A 58 1.24 3.43 12.50
N ILE A 59 0.68 4.58 12.10
CA ILE A 59 0.93 5.19 10.78
C ILE A 59 1.39 6.66 10.90
N GLU A 60 2.60 6.95 10.43
CA GLU A 60 3.11 8.32 10.32
C GLU A 60 2.88 8.85 8.89
N PHE A 61 2.12 9.95 8.79
CA PHE A 61 1.70 10.54 7.51
C PHE A 61 2.52 11.78 7.14
N PHE A 62 2.86 11.91 5.85
CA PHE A 62 3.59 13.07 5.31
C PHE A 62 2.96 13.59 4.03
N VAL A 63 2.86 14.92 3.91
CA VAL A 63 2.60 15.56 2.62
C VAL A 63 3.93 15.66 1.88
N LYS A 64 4.21 14.69 0.99
CA LYS A 64 5.49 14.59 0.28
C LYS A 64 5.33 13.93 -1.07
N ASP A 65 5.93 14.53 -2.09
CA ASP A 65 6.05 13.95 -3.43
C ASP A 65 7.08 12.80 -3.40
N VAL A 66 6.66 11.63 -3.89
CA VAL A 66 7.51 10.44 -4.02
C VAL A 66 8.75 10.71 -4.87
N THR A 67 8.66 11.63 -5.84
CA THR A 67 9.77 12.00 -6.71
C THR A 67 10.88 12.77 -6.00
N HIS A 68 10.64 13.25 -4.78
CA HIS A 68 11.62 13.90 -3.91
C HIS A 68 12.16 12.99 -2.80
N ILE A 69 11.86 11.68 -2.86
CA ILE A 69 12.51 10.71 -1.98
C ILE A 69 13.86 10.37 -2.62
N GLU A 70 14.95 10.56 -1.87
CA GLU A 70 16.31 10.29 -2.37
C GLU A 70 16.87 8.95 -1.90
N LYS A 71 16.45 8.50 -0.70
CA LYS A 71 16.87 7.25 -0.09
C LYS A 71 15.76 6.65 0.78
N PRO A 72 15.71 5.32 0.93
CA PRO A 72 14.82 4.69 1.89
C PRO A 72 15.15 5.10 3.33
N MET A 73 14.15 5.03 4.22
CA MET A 73 14.27 5.50 5.61
C MET A 73 15.06 4.54 6.52
N CYS A 74 15.11 3.27 6.14
CA CYS A 74 15.77 2.18 6.86
C CYS A 74 16.19 1.10 5.84
N SER A 75 16.85 0.02 6.30
CA SER A 75 17.04 -1.20 5.51
C SER A 75 15.93 -2.20 5.77
N PHE A 76 15.76 -3.16 4.87
CA PHE A 76 14.79 -4.27 4.99
C PHE A 76 13.32 -3.82 5.06
N GLY A 77 13.03 -2.65 4.48
CA GLY A 77 11.67 -2.12 4.42
C GLY A 77 10.84 -2.74 3.30
N VAL A 78 9.54 -2.45 3.35
CA VAL A 78 8.58 -2.85 2.33
C VAL A 78 7.88 -1.61 1.79
N LEU A 79 7.98 -1.38 0.48
CA LEU A 79 7.20 -0.37 -0.21
C LEU A 79 5.99 -1.03 -0.87
N ILE A 80 4.79 -0.59 -0.53
CA ILE A 80 3.55 -0.93 -1.24
C ILE A 80 2.95 0.37 -1.76
N THR A 81 2.69 0.44 -3.05
CA THR A 81 2.08 1.63 -3.65
C THR A 81 1.14 1.28 -4.79
N ASN A 82 0.13 2.13 -4.96
CA ASN A 82 -0.79 2.12 -6.08
C ASN A 82 -0.68 3.47 -6.80
N PRO A 83 0.36 3.69 -7.62
CA PRO A 83 0.57 4.96 -8.31
C PRO A 83 -0.64 5.32 -9.18
N PRO A 84 -0.81 6.59 -9.53
CA PRO A 84 -1.92 7.00 -10.37
C PRO A 84 -1.98 6.23 -11.69
N TYR A 85 -3.18 5.94 -12.17
CA TYR A 85 -3.37 5.34 -13.49
C TYR A 85 -3.32 6.43 -14.57
N ALA A 86 -2.79 6.10 -15.75
CA ALA A 86 -2.69 7.02 -16.89
C ALA A 86 -4.05 7.65 -17.23
N GLU A 87 -5.14 6.88 -17.17
CA GLU A 87 -6.50 7.36 -17.45
C GLU A 87 -7.02 8.41 -16.45
N ARG A 88 -6.51 8.44 -15.21
CA ARG A 88 -6.97 9.38 -14.17
C ARG A 88 -6.24 10.72 -14.21
N ILE A 89 -4.98 10.75 -14.66
CA ILE A 89 -4.16 11.96 -14.67
C ILE A 89 -4.01 12.55 -16.08
N GLY A 90 -4.16 11.74 -17.13
CA GLY A 90 -3.99 12.20 -18.52
C GLY A 90 -2.56 12.63 -18.86
N ASN A 91 -1.57 12.29 -18.01
CA ASN A 91 -0.17 12.71 -18.17
C ASN A 91 0.78 11.51 -18.02
N GLU A 92 1.10 10.88 -19.16
CA GLU A 92 2.03 9.75 -19.23
C GLU A 92 3.46 10.13 -18.81
N GLU A 93 3.88 11.39 -19.00
CA GLU A 93 5.21 11.86 -18.60
C GLU A 93 5.34 11.87 -17.07
N LEU A 94 4.32 12.34 -16.37
CA LEU A 94 4.30 12.31 -14.90
C LEU A 94 4.34 10.88 -14.37
N LEU A 95 3.56 9.97 -14.98
CA LEU A 95 3.55 8.57 -14.60
C LEU A 95 4.94 7.92 -14.81
N THR A 96 5.56 8.20 -15.95
CA THR A 96 6.93 7.75 -16.26
C THR A 96 7.93 8.29 -15.24
N LYS A 97 7.80 9.57 -14.85
CA LYS A 97 8.68 10.21 -13.85
C LYS A 97 8.56 9.51 -12.49
N ILE A 98 7.33 9.21 -12.06
CA ILE A 98 7.08 8.49 -10.81
C ILE A 98 7.71 7.10 -10.86
N HIS A 99 7.46 6.32 -11.91
CA HIS A 99 8.01 4.96 -12.04
C HIS A 99 9.54 4.94 -12.04
N LYS A 100 10.18 5.88 -12.75
CA LYS A 100 11.64 6.04 -12.75
C LYS A 100 12.18 6.43 -11.38
N SER A 101 11.50 7.34 -10.68
CA SER A 101 11.90 7.72 -9.32
C SER A 101 11.84 6.52 -8.36
N LEU A 102 10.73 5.77 -8.37
CA LEU A 102 10.59 4.54 -7.59
C LEU A 102 11.74 3.55 -7.87
N GLY A 103 12.06 3.34 -9.15
CA GLY A 103 13.18 2.48 -9.58
C GLY A 103 14.54 2.98 -9.09
N SER A 104 14.79 4.29 -9.17
CA SER A 104 16.06 4.89 -8.76
C SER A 104 16.34 4.80 -7.26
N VAL A 105 15.29 4.88 -6.43
CA VAL A 105 15.40 4.89 -4.97
C VAL A 105 15.32 3.47 -4.42
N PHE A 106 14.24 2.76 -4.75
CA PHE A 106 13.92 1.47 -4.14
C PHE A 106 14.35 0.29 -5.02
N GLY A 107 14.53 0.47 -6.33
CA GLY A 107 14.98 -0.59 -7.22
C GLY A 107 16.47 -0.95 -7.06
N ARG A 108 17.28 -0.02 -6.56
CA ARG A 108 18.73 -0.19 -6.31
C ARG A 108 19.05 -0.83 -4.96
N ASP A 109 18.20 -0.62 -3.97
CA ASP A 109 18.38 -1.20 -2.64
C ASP A 109 17.96 -2.67 -2.67
N LYS A 110 18.91 -3.57 -2.40
CA LYS A 110 18.64 -5.02 -2.38
C LYS A 110 17.90 -5.47 -1.13
N THR A 111 17.80 -4.66 -0.10
CA THR A 111 17.12 -5.00 1.16
C THR A 111 15.62 -4.72 1.09
N TRP A 112 15.20 -3.78 0.24
CA TRP A 112 13.78 -3.42 0.14
C TRP A 112 13.00 -4.35 -0.75
N SER A 113 11.83 -4.77 -0.27
CA SER A 113 10.81 -5.36 -1.12
C SER A 113 9.89 -4.26 -1.67
N VAL A 114 9.59 -4.31 -2.96
CA VAL A 114 8.77 -3.30 -3.64
C VAL A 114 7.58 -3.98 -4.31
N TYR A 115 6.40 -3.41 -4.09
CA TYR A 115 5.13 -3.91 -4.55
C TYR A 115 4.33 -2.78 -5.17
N VAL A 116 4.06 -2.88 -6.47
CA VAL A 116 3.39 -1.81 -7.23
C VAL A 116 2.20 -2.37 -7.99
N ILE A 117 1.04 -1.75 -7.80
CA ILE A 117 -0.17 -2.03 -8.57
C ILE A 117 -0.32 -0.93 -9.62
N THR A 118 -0.29 -1.25 -10.90
CA THR A 118 -0.47 -0.26 -11.99
C THR A 118 -1.04 -0.92 -13.24
N SER A 119 -1.76 -0.14 -14.05
CA SER A 119 -2.19 -0.53 -15.41
C SER A 119 -1.10 -0.31 -16.46
N SER A 120 0.02 0.35 -16.11
CA SER A 120 1.13 0.56 -17.04
C SER A 120 1.79 -0.76 -17.43
N VAL A 121 1.82 -1.04 -18.74
CA VAL A 121 2.53 -2.17 -19.32
C VAL A 121 4.03 -1.94 -19.43
N ASN A 122 4.48 -0.69 -19.37
CA ASN A 122 5.89 -0.28 -19.48
C ASN A 122 6.60 -0.20 -18.12
N PHE A 123 5.89 -0.51 -17.03
CA PHE A 123 6.37 -0.28 -15.67
C PHE A 123 7.75 -0.91 -15.38
N GLU A 124 8.01 -2.17 -15.75
CA GLU A 124 9.32 -2.82 -15.51
C GLU A 124 10.48 -2.10 -16.23
N LYS A 125 10.22 -1.56 -17.43
CA LYS A 125 11.20 -0.78 -18.19
C LYS A 125 11.50 0.55 -17.50
N GLU A 126 10.48 1.22 -17.00
CA GLU A 126 10.59 2.53 -16.35
C GLU A 126 11.17 2.41 -14.93
N PHE A 127 10.78 1.37 -14.21
CA PHE A 127 11.35 0.98 -12.91
C PHE A 127 12.82 0.52 -13.03
N GLY A 128 13.22 0.05 -14.21
CA GLY A 128 14.62 -0.27 -14.54
C GLY A 128 15.06 -1.68 -14.17
N ARG A 129 14.15 -2.56 -13.74
CA ARG A 129 14.41 -4.00 -13.56
C ARG A 129 13.13 -4.81 -13.78
N LYS A 130 13.28 -6.08 -14.17
CA LYS A 130 12.14 -7.02 -14.26
C LYS A 130 11.65 -7.40 -12.87
N ALA A 131 10.34 -7.58 -12.73
CA ALA A 131 9.73 -8.04 -11.50
C ALA A 131 10.07 -9.51 -11.26
N ASP A 132 10.33 -9.85 -10.00
CA ASP A 132 10.54 -11.24 -9.55
C ASP A 132 9.24 -12.04 -9.70
N ARG A 133 8.10 -11.36 -9.53
CA ARG A 133 6.78 -11.90 -9.82
C ARG A 133 5.84 -10.82 -10.34
N LYS A 134 5.03 -11.19 -11.32
CA LYS A 134 3.95 -10.34 -11.87
C LYS A 134 2.62 -11.09 -11.76
N ARG A 135 1.60 -10.47 -11.17
CA ARG A 135 0.25 -11.03 -11.06
C ARG A 135 -0.77 -10.10 -11.69
N LYS A 136 -1.59 -10.64 -12.60
CA LYS A 136 -2.73 -9.91 -13.14
C LYS A 136 -3.82 -9.78 -12.07
N LEU A 137 -4.34 -8.58 -11.88
CA LEU A 137 -5.47 -8.25 -11.00
C LEU A 137 -6.47 -7.36 -11.77
N PHE A 138 -7.56 -7.01 -11.09
CA PHE A 138 -8.55 -6.07 -11.59
C PHE A 138 -8.89 -5.05 -10.50
N ASN A 139 -8.92 -3.77 -10.86
CA ASN A 139 -9.44 -2.69 -10.03
C ASN A 139 -10.74 -2.19 -10.66
N GLY A 140 -11.87 -2.78 -10.25
CA GLY A 140 -13.12 -2.68 -10.99
C GLY A 140 -13.04 -3.47 -12.30
N ASP A 141 -13.39 -2.82 -13.42
CA ASP A 141 -13.24 -3.35 -14.78
C ASP A 141 -11.83 -3.13 -15.37
N MET A 142 -11.02 -2.27 -14.75
CA MET A 142 -9.67 -1.97 -15.19
C MET A 142 -8.72 -3.12 -14.83
N ARG A 143 -8.11 -3.71 -15.87
CA ARG A 143 -7.01 -4.66 -15.68
C ARG A 143 -5.78 -3.92 -15.18
N VAL A 144 -5.21 -4.41 -14.09
CA VAL A 144 -3.93 -3.94 -13.53
C VAL A 144 -2.99 -5.11 -13.33
N ASP A 145 -1.69 -4.85 -13.27
CA ASP A 145 -0.71 -5.84 -12.87
C ASP A 145 -0.10 -5.44 -11.52
N TYR A 146 0.07 -6.43 -10.65
CA TYR A 146 0.76 -6.33 -9.38
C TYR A 146 2.19 -6.85 -9.55
N TYR A 147 3.13 -5.93 -9.61
CA TYR A 147 4.55 -6.17 -9.76
C TYR A 147 5.19 -6.34 -8.39
N GLN A 148 6.00 -7.38 -8.23
CA GLN A 148 6.63 -7.76 -6.97
C GLN A 148 8.13 -7.88 -7.18
N TYR A 149 8.88 -7.19 -6.34
CA TYR A 149 10.33 -7.13 -6.32
C TYR A 149 10.77 -7.52 -4.93
N PHE A 150 11.46 -8.63 -4.78
CA PHE A 150 11.82 -9.15 -3.46
C PHE A 150 13.15 -8.55 -3.00
N GLY A 151 13.14 -8.04 -1.78
CA GLY A 151 14.34 -7.69 -1.04
C GLY A 151 14.93 -8.91 -0.35
N ASN A 152 16.23 -8.83 -0.06
CA ASN A 152 16.92 -9.75 0.83
C ASN A 152 16.30 -9.68 2.22
N ARG A 153 16.27 -10.80 2.92
CA ARG A 153 15.84 -10.83 4.33
C ARG A 153 17.01 -10.44 5.23
N PRO A 154 16.74 -9.86 6.42
CA PRO A 154 17.75 -9.77 7.47
C PRO A 154 18.30 -11.16 7.78
N GLU A 155 19.61 -11.25 8.01
CA GLU A 155 20.25 -12.48 8.54
C GLU A 155 19.93 -12.70 10.02
#